data_AF-A0A1Y2IEK2-F1
#
_entry.id   AF-A0A1Y2IEK2-F1
#
_cell.length_a   1.000
_cell.length_b   1.000
_cell.length_c   1.000
_cell.angle_alpha   90.00
_cell.angle_beta   90.00
_cell.angle_gamma   90.00
#
_symmetry.space_group_name_H-M   'P 1'
#
loop_
_entity.id
_entity.type
_entity.pdbx_description
1 polymer ?
#
loop_
_entity_poly.entity_id
_entity_poly.type
_entity_poly.pdbx_seq_one_letter_code
_entity_poly.pdbx_strand_id
1 'polypeptide(L)' 'VDKFCISCGTCQTTKASTQLPYGWLHNMPIPTQPWASIAMDFVGPFPVSRGYDYLWV' A
#
# COMPACT_ATOMS: atom_id res chain seq x y z
N VAL A 1 14.53 24.74 -19.59
CA VAL A 1 14.75 23.82 -18.46
C VAL A 1 13.97 22.53 -18.66
N ASP A 2 12.67 22.59 -18.92
CA ASP A 2 11.82 21.39 -19.08
C ASP A 2 12.30 20.42 -20.17
N LYS A 3 12.67 20.93 -21.34
CA LYS A 3 13.23 20.10 -22.44
C LYS A 3 14.48 19.32 -22.02
N PHE A 4 15.33 19.94 -21.21
CA PHE A 4 16.55 19.29 -20.69
C PHE A 4 16.20 18.25 -19.62
N CYS A 5 15.25 18.55 -18.74
CA CYS A 5 14.78 17.60 -17.73
C CYS A 5 14.14 16.36 -18.35
N ILE A 6 13.43 16.50 -19.49
CA ILE A 6 12.84 15.38 -20.25
C ILE A 6 13.94 14.48 -20.85
N SER A 7 15.02 15.04 -21.39
CA SER A 7 16.10 14.26 -22.00
C SER A 7 17.15 13.76 -21.01
N CYS A 8 17.22 14.34 -19.80
CA CYS A 8 18.23 13.99 -18.80
C CYS A 8 17.85 12.71 -18.04
N GLY A 9 18.66 11.65 -18.20
CA GLY A 9 18.42 10.36 -17.52
C GLY A 9 18.40 10.46 -15.98
N THR A 10 19.25 11.29 -15.39
CA THR A 10 19.27 11.51 -13.93
C THR A 10 17.97 12.17 -13.44
N CYS A 11 17.45 13.14 -14.19
CA CYS A 11 16.16 13.78 -13.87
C CYS A 11 15.00 12.79 -14.01
N GLN A 12 14.98 12.00 -15.09
CA GLN A 12 13.92 11.01 -15.32
C GLN A 12 13.92 9.91 -14.26
N THR A 13 15.07 9.44 -13.81
CA THR A 13 15.16 8.41 -12.76
C THR A 13 14.81 8.92 -11.37
N THR A 14 15.10 10.19 -11.07
CA THR A 14 14.95 10.73 -9.71
C THR A 14 13.66 11.53 -9.51
N LYS A 15 13.11 12.13 -10.57
CA LYS A 15 12.05 13.14 -10.50
C LYS A 15 10.84 12.84 -11.37
N ALA A 16 10.86 11.80 -12.20
CA ALA A 16 9.65 11.40 -12.92
C ALA A 16 8.59 10.90 -11.93
N SER A 17 7.33 11.18 -12.23
CA SER A 17 6.21 10.64 -11.45
C SER A 17 6.22 9.11 -11.55
N THR A 18 6.23 8.44 -10.40
CA THR A 18 5.96 7.00 -10.31
C THR A 18 4.48 6.69 -10.18
N GLN A 19 3.63 7.71 -10.12
CA GLN A 19 2.21 7.58 -9.90
C GLN A 19 1.47 7.36 -11.22
N LEU A 20 0.73 6.25 -11.30
CA LEU A 20 -0.25 6.02 -12.36
C LEU A 20 -1.41 7.03 -12.27
N PRO A 21 -2.14 7.28 -13.36
CA PRO A 21 -3.35 8.07 -13.31
C PRO A 21 -4.28 7.55 -12.21
N TYR A 22 -4.87 8.46 -11.44
CA TYR A 22 -5.82 8.10 -10.39
C TYR A 22 -6.96 7.27 -10.99
N GLY A 23 -7.15 6.06 -10.44
CA GLY A 23 -8.22 5.15 -10.81
C GLY A 23 -9.22 4.96 -9.68
N TRP A 24 -10.31 4.25 -9.97
CA TRP A 24 -11.27 3.84 -8.95
C TRP A 24 -10.66 2.77 -8.03
N LEU A 25 -11.02 2.82 -6.75
CA LEU A 25 -10.72 1.73 -5.81
C LEU A 25 -11.48 0.49 -6.25
N HIS A 26 -10.76 -0.58 -6.60
CA HIS A 26 -11.34 -1.89 -6.84
C HIS A 26 -11.51 -2.62 -5.51
N ASN A 27 -12.67 -2.44 -4.86
CA ASN A 27 -12.98 -3.13 -3.61
C ASN A 27 -13.13 -4.64 -3.83
N MET A 28 -12.87 -5.42 -2.78
CA MET A 28 -13.16 -6.84 -2.78
C MET A 28 -14.68 -7.09 -2.94
N PRO A 29 -15.08 -8.20 -3.59
CA PRO A 29 -16.49 -8.57 -3.68
C PRO A 29 -17.09 -8.80 -2.30
N ILE A 30 -18.37 -8.46 -2.15
CA ILE A 30 -19.11 -8.66 -0.90
C ILE A 30 -19.34 -10.16 -0.69
N PRO A 31 -18.96 -10.74 0.47
CA PRO A 31 -19.21 -12.14 0.77
C PRO A 31 -20.72 -12.43 0.89
N THR A 32 -21.21 -13.52 0.30
CA THR A 32 -22.64 -13.89 0.26
C THR A 32 -23.07 -14.86 1.35
N GLN A 33 -22.12 -15.50 2.03
CA GLN A 33 -22.35 -16.48 3.09
C GLN A 33 -21.29 -16.31 4.20
N PRO A 34 -21.59 -16.74 5.44
CA PRO A 34 -20.60 -16.74 6.52
C PRO A 34 -19.32 -17.47 6.08
N TRP A 35 -18.17 -16.91 6.45
CA TRP A 35 -16.84 -17.49 6.19
C TRP A 35 -16.43 -17.60 4.71
N ALA A 36 -17.14 -16.99 3.77
CA ALA A 36 -16.74 -16.96 2.36
C ALA A 36 -15.48 -16.13 2.08
N SER A 37 -15.14 -15.20 2.98
CA SER A 37 -13.90 -14.43 2.93
C SER A 37 -13.46 -14.10 4.35
N ILE A 38 -12.17 -14.21 4.63
CA ILE A 38 -11.54 -13.86 5.90
C ILE A 38 -10.28 -13.05 5.56
N ALA A 39 -10.21 -11.82 6.03
CA ALA A 39 -9.00 -11.00 5.98
C ALA A 39 -8.33 -11.05 7.35
N MET A 40 -7.00 -11.13 7.38
CA MET A 40 -6.23 -11.22 8.62
C MET A 40 -5.03 -10.28 8.55
N ASP A 41 -4.67 -9.65 9.66
CA ASP A 41 -3.57 -8.69 9.75
C ASP A 41 -2.87 -8.75 11.12
N PHE A 42 -1.68 -8.14 11.23
CA PHE A 42 -0.97 -7.97 12.48
C PHE A 42 -0.88 -6.50 12.83
N VAL A 43 -1.49 -6.12 13.95
CA VAL A 43 -1.41 -4.75 14.47
C VAL A 43 -0.33 -4.67 15.53
N GLY A 44 0.60 -3.73 15.37
CA GLY A 44 1.69 -3.47 16.31
C GLY A 44 2.85 -2.70 15.66
N PRO A 45 3.98 -2.55 16.36
CA PRO A 45 4.25 -3.08 17.69
C PRO A 45 3.61 -2.25 18.79
N PHE A 46 3.13 -2.92 19.83
CA PHE A 46 2.64 -2.33 21.07
C PHE A 46 3.69 -2.46 22.19
N PRO A 47 3.53 -1.75 23.32
CA PRO A 47 4.31 -2.05 24.52
C PRO A 47 4.13 -3.52 24.91
N VAL A 48 5.25 -4.20 25.20
CA VAL A 48 5.25 -5.62 25.54
C VAL A 48 4.36 -5.88 26.75
N SER A 49 3.39 -6.77 26.59
CA SER A 49 2.51 -7.25 27.65
C SER A 49 2.61 -8.77 27.71
N ARG A 50 3.06 -9.30 28.85
CA ARG A 50 3.25 -10.74 29.07
C ARG A 50 4.11 -11.44 27.99
N GLY A 51 5.04 -10.69 27.39
CA GLY A 51 5.93 -11.21 26.33
C GLY A 51 5.39 -11.10 24.91
N TYR A 52 4.25 -10.42 24.68
CA TYR A 52 3.67 -10.20 23.36
C TYR A 52 3.50 -8.71 23.07
N ASP A 53 3.65 -8.32 21.80
CA ASP A 53 3.59 -6.95 21.30
C ASP A 53 2.78 -6.77 20.01
N TYR A 54 2.17 -7.83 19.48
CA TYR A 54 1.28 -7.76 18.31
C TYR A 54 -0.06 -8.44 18.57
N LEU A 55 -1.09 -7.92 17.91
CA LEU A 55 -2.42 -8.53 17.86
C LEU A 55 -2.68 -9.04 16.44
N TRP A 56 -3.10 -10.30 16.32
CA TRP A 56 -3.61 -10.86 15.08
C TRP A 56 -5.12 -10.60 14.99
N VAL A 57 -5.54 -9.92 13.93
CA VAL A 57 -6.92 -9.56 13.64
C VAL A 57 -7.39 -10.25 12.37
#